data_AF-A0A6L1G3N3-F1
#
_entry.id   AF-A0A6L1G3N3-F1
#
_cell.length_a   1.000
_cell.length_b   1.000
_cell.length_c   1.000
_cell.angle_alpha   90.00
_cell.angle_beta   90.00
_cell.angle_gamma   90.00
#
_symmetry.space_group_name_H-M   'P 1'
#
loop_
_entity.id
_entity.type
_entity.pdbx_description
1 polymer ?
#
loop_
_entity_poly.entity_id
_entity_poly.type
_entity_poly.pdbx_seq_one_letter_code
_entity_poly.pdbx_strand_id
1 'polypeptide(L)'
;MAKDIEYGTDQYAPNKDYQDPPPAPLIDAEELGKWSFYRAIIAEFIATLLFLYITVLTVIGYKSQSDTKHNGDECGGVGILGIAWAFGGMIFVLVYCTAGISGGHINPAVTFGLFLARKISLARAVMYMIAQCLGAICGCGLVKAFQKSYYVRYGGGANELATGYSTGTGLAAEIIGTFVLVYTVFSATDPKRNARDSHVPVLAPLPIGFAVFMVHLATIPITGTGINPARSFGAAVIYGKDKAWDDQWIFWVGPLIGAAIAALYHQYILRAGAVKALGSFRSNA
;
A
#
# COMPACT_ATOMS: atom_id res chain seq x y z
N MET A 1 -24.93 27.97 64.05
CA MET A 1 -23.71 27.55 63.36
C MET A 1 -24.13 26.74 62.14
N ALA A 2 -24.20 27.40 60.98
CA ALA A 2 -24.36 26.72 59.71
C ALA A 2 -23.06 25.97 59.40
N LYS A 3 -23.16 24.72 58.97
CA LYS A 3 -22.02 23.98 58.43
C LYS A 3 -21.93 24.31 56.94
N ASP A 4 -20.84 24.96 56.58
CA ASP A 4 -20.47 25.25 55.21
C ASP A 4 -20.31 23.94 54.43
N ILE A 5 -21.05 23.83 53.32
CA ILE A 5 -20.89 22.78 52.32
C ILE A 5 -19.82 23.29 51.36
N GLU A 6 -18.59 22.81 51.52
CA GLU A 6 -17.54 22.97 50.52
C GLU A 6 -17.95 22.22 49.24
N TYR A 7 -18.28 22.99 48.20
CA TYR A 7 -18.36 22.49 46.83
C TYR A 7 -16.94 22.18 46.35
N GLY A 8 -16.50 20.94 46.54
CA GLY A 8 -15.36 20.38 45.82
C GLY A 8 -15.67 20.37 44.33
N THR A 9 -15.11 21.31 43.58
CA THR A 9 -15.14 21.36 42.12
C THR A 9 -13.84 20.81 41.56
N ASP A 10 -13.54 19.55 41.89
CA ASP A 10 -12.46 18.81 41.23
C ASP A 10 -13.03 17.79 40.25
N GLN A 11 -13.11 18.25 39.01
CA GLN A 11 -12.67 17.54 37.81
C GLN A 11 -13.07 16.06 37.67
N TYR A 12 -14.37 15.78 37.56
CA TYR A 12 -14.83 14.67 36.70
C TYR A 12 -14.95 15.17 35.27
N ALA A 13 -13.81 15.46 34.63
CA ALA A 13 -13.78 15.42 33.16
C ALA A 13 -13.86 13.93 32.79
N PRO A 14 -14.88 13.47 32.05
CA PRO A 14 -14.88 12.10 31.56
C PRO A 14 -13.62 11.95 30.71
N ASN A 15 -12.75 11.00 31.07
CA ASN A 15 -11.61 10.60 30.24
C ASN A 15 -12.16 10.45 28.82
N LYS A 16 -11.72 11.31 27.89
CA LYS A 16 -12.11 11.18 26.47
C LYS A 16 -11.84 9.74 26.08
N ASP A 17 -12.87 9.02 25.62
CA ASP A 17 -12.85 7.57 25.40
C ASP A 17 -11.75 7.10 24.43
N TYR A 18 -11.07 8.05 23.76
CA TYR A 18 -10.02 7.82 22.79
C TYR A 18 -9.02 8.99 22.81
N GLN A 19 -7.84 8.77 23.39
CA GLN A 19 -6.69 9.66 23.22
C GLN A 19 -5.88 9.19 22.00
N ASP A 20 -5.64 10.11 21.06
CA ASP A 20 -4.75 9.84 19.94
C ASP A 20 -3.33 9.59 20.46
N PRO A 21 -2.61 8.58 19.93
CA PRO A 21 -1.21 8.41 20.24
C PRO A 21 -0.44 9.66 19.82
N PRO A 22 0.64 10.04 20.54
CA PRO A 22 1.40 11.24 20.24
C PRO A 22 1.95 11.18 18.81
N PRO A 23 2.00 12.33 18.10
CA PRO A 23 2.53 12.38 16.74
C PRO A 23 4.00 11.98 16.75
N ALA A 24 4.39 11.15 15.78
CA ALA A 24 5.80 10.79 15.58
C ALA A 24 6.62 12.07 15.32
N PRO A 25 7.83 12.16 15.89
CA PRO A 25 8.76 13.23 15.58
C PRO A 25 9.11 13.20 14.09
N LEU A 26 9.22 14.38 13.47
CA LEU A 26 9.57 14.47 12.04
C LEU A 26 10.96 13.91 11.76
N ILE A 27 11.88 14.14 12.69
CA ILE A 27 13.26 13.65 12.65
C ILE A 27 13.49 12.87 13.94
N ASP A 28 13.78 11.57 13.81
CA ASP A 28 14.14 10.67 14.91
C ASP A 28 15.52 10.06 14.60
N ALA A 29 16.59 10.79 14.89
CA ALA A 29 17.95 10.32 14.56
C ALA A 29 18.33 9.05 15.33
N GLU A 30 17.69 8.78 16.48
CA GLU A 30 17.97 7.58 17.27
C GLU A 30 17.58 6.31 16.54
N GLU A 31 16.59 6.36 15.64
CA GLU A 31 16.15 5.17 14.90
C GLU A 31 17.24 4.63 13.97
N LEU A 32 18.13 5.49 13.48
CA LEU A 32 19.26 5.11 12.62
C LEU A 32 20.27 4.22 13.37
N GLY A 33 20.36 4.34 14.70
CA GLY A 33 21.20 3.47 15.52
C GLY A 33 20.59 2.09 15.82
N LYS A 34 19.30 1.88 15.49
CA LYS A 34 18.57 0.67 15.90
C LYS A 34 18.61 -0.41 14.83
N TRP A 35 19.07 -1.61 15.18
CA TRP A 35 19.06 -2.73 14.24
C TRP A 35 17.65 -3.16 13.78
N SER A 36 16.62 -2.89 14.60
CA SER A 36 15.21 -3.07 14.22
C SER A 36 14.81 -2.20 13.01
N PHE A 37 15.38 -1.00 12.86
CA PHE A 37 15.15 -0.13 11.71
C PHE A 37 15.61 -0.78 10.41
N TYR A 38 16.84 -1.29 10.36
CA TYR A 38 17.38 -1.96 9.19
C TYR A 38 16.66 -3.27 8.88
N ARG A 39 16.26 -4.04 9.89
CA ARG A 39 15.39 -5.22 9.70
C ARG A 39 14.06 -4.86 9.03
N ALA A 40 13.45 -3.75 9.43
CA ALA A 40 12.22 -3.27 8.82
C ALA A 40 12.41 -2.82 7.36
N ILE A 41 13.52 -2.14 7.05
CA ILE A 41 13.88 -1.77 5.67
C ILE A 41 14.06 -3.02 4.79
N ILE A 42 14.77 -4.03 5.30
CA ILE A 42 14.95 -5.32 4.60
C ILE A 42 13.60 -6.02 4.40
N ALA A 43 12.71 -5.98 5.41
CA ALA A 43 11.39 -6.57 5.30
C ALA A 43 10.55 -5.91 4.20
N GLU A 44 10.55 -4.57 4.09
CA GLU A 44 9.88 -3.83 3.02
C GLU A 44 10.47 -4.15 1.63
N PHE A 45 11.79 -4.26 1.53
CA PHE A 45 12.47 -4.67 0.30
C PHE A 45 12.03 -6.08 -0.14
N ILE A 46 12.13 -7.08 0.75
CA ILE A 46 11.79 -8.47 0.44
C ILE A 46 10.30 -8.62 0.13
N ALA A 47 9.43 -7.98 0.91
CA ALA A 47 8.00 -8.03 0.67
C ALA A 47 7.65 -7.44 -0.70
N THR A 48 8.23 -6.29 -1.07
CA THR A 48 7.98 -5.68 -2.37
C THR A 48 8.55 -6.51 -3.53
N LEU A 49 9.71 -7.15 -3.34
CA LEU A 49 10.25 -8.13 -4.30
C LEU A 49 9.27 -9.27 -4.54
N LEU A 50 8.80 -9.92 -3.47
CA LEU A 50 7.87 -11.05 -3.57
C LEU A 50 6.52 -10.62 -4.18
N PHE A 51 6.04 -9.44 -3.81
CA PHE A 51 4.83 -8.85 -4.37
C PHE A 51 4.92 -8.74 -5.89
N LEU A 52 5.98 -8.10 -6.41
CA LEU A 52 6.16 -7.91 -7.85
C LEU A 52 6.47 -9.22 -8.56
N TYR A 53 7.24 -10.11 -7.95
CA TYR A 53 7.54 -11.43 -8.52
C TYR A 53 6.25 -12.22 -8.78
N ILE A 54 5.39 -12.40 -7.78
CA ILE A 54 4.17 -13.20 -7.92
C ILE A 54 3.20 -12.52 -8.88
N THR A 55 2.91 -11.23 -8.69
CA THR A 55 1.86 -10.54 -9.44
C THR A 55 2.20 -10.38 -10.92
N VAL A 56 3.43 -9.98 -11.25
CA VAL A 56 3.86 -9.84 -12.64
C VAL A 56 3.98 -11.21 -13.31
N LEU A 57 4.44 -12.25 -12.60
CA LEU A 57 4.45 -13.61 -13.12
C LEU A 57 3.02 -14.10 -13.47
N THR A 58 2.03 -13.83 -12.62
CA THR A 58 0.61 -14.12 -12.91
C THR A 58 0.10 -13.36 -14.14
N VAL A 59 0.43 -12.07 -14.27
CA VAL A 59 0.02 -11.25 -15.43
C VAL A 59 0.59 -11.82 -16.73
N ILE A 60 1.89 -12.11 -16.78
CA ILE A 60 2.52 -12.66 -17.98
C ILE A 60 2.00 -14.06 -18.29
N GLY A 61 1.78 -14.90 -17.26
CA GLY A 61 1.20 -16.22 -17.41
C GLY A 61 -0.21 -16.17 -18.03
N TYR A 62 -1.09 -15.30 -17.52
CA TYR A 62 -2.42 -15.11 -18.09
C TYR A 62 -2.36 -14.61 -19.54
N LYS A 63 -1.55 -13.59 -19.83
CA LYS A 63 -1.40 -13.06 -21.20
C LYS A 63 -0.87 -14.11 -22.17
N SER A 64 0.04 -14.98 -21.72
CA SER A 64 0.54 -16.08 -22.55
C SER A 64 -0.49 -17.16 -22.79
N GLN A 65 -1.31 -17.50 -21.79
CA GLN A 65 -2.33 -18.55 -21.92
C GLN A 65 -3.53 -18.10 -22.75
N SER A 66 -3.82 -16.79 -22.78
CA SER A 66 -4.94 -16.20 -23.53
C SER A 66 -4.61 -15.74 -24.94
N ASP A 67 -3.35 -15.85 -25.39
CA ASP A 67 -2.95 -15.44 -26.74
C ASP A 67 -3.25 -16.52 -27.78
N THR A 68 -4.42 -16.43 -28.41
CA THR A 68 -4.86 -17.33 -29.49
C THR A 68 -3.96 -17.32 -30.72
N LYS A 69 -3.13 -16.28 -30.92
CA LYS A 69 -2.14 -16.24 -32.00
C LYS A 69 -0.93 -17.13 -31.73
N HIS A 70 -0.75 -17.57 -30.49
CA HIS A 70 0.35 -18.44 -30.05
C HIS A 70 -0.16 -19.71 -29.35
N ASN A 71 -1.24 -20.29 -29.88
CA ASN A 71 -1.86 -21.53 -29.38
C ASN A 71 -2.43 -21.44 -27.95
N GLY A 72 -2.74 -20.22 -27.48
CA GLY A 72 -3.51 -20.02 -26.26
C GLY A 72 -5.01 -20.24 -26.47
N ASP A 73 -5.74 -20.31 -25.36
CA ASP A 73 -7.21 -20.35 -25.31
C ASP A 73 -7.71 -19.01 -24.76
N GLU A 74 -8.65 -18.35 -25.44
CA GLU A 74 -9.17 -17.03 -25.06
C GLU A 74 -9.68 -16.98 -23.61
N CYS A 75 -10.26 -18.10 -23.15
CA CYS A 75 -10.74 -18.27 -21.78
C CYS A 75 -9.78 -19.07 -20.89
N GLY A 76 -8.60 -19.41 -21.41
CA GLY A 76 -7.57 -20.18 -20.72
C GLY A 76 -6.87 -19.38 -19.63
N GLY A 77 -6.56 -20.05 -18.52
CA GLY A 77 -5.80 -19.50 -17.41
C GLY A 77 -6.65 -18.93 -16.28
N VAL A 78 -6.08 -17.99 -15.52
CA VAL A 78 -6.68 -17.48 -14.27
C VAL A 78 -7.70 -16.34 -14.47
N GLY A 79 -7.82 -15.83 -15.69
CA GLY A 79 -8.62 -14.65 -16.01
C GLY A 79 -8.09 -13.34 -15.41
N ILE A 80 -8.68 -12.21 -15.81
CA ILE A 80 -8.41 -10.91 -15.19
C ILE A 80 -8.78 -10.92 -13.69
N LEU A 81 -9.80 -11.71 -13.31
CA LEU A 81 -10.17 -11.92 -11.91
C LEU A 81 -9.02 -12.53 -11.10
N GLY A 82 -8.32 -13.54 -11.64
CA GLY A 82 -7.16 -14.14 -11.01
C GLY A 82 -5.97 -13.18 -10.87
N ILE A 83 -5.79 -12.27 -11.84
CA ILE A 83 -4.82 -11.18 -11.71
C ILE A 83 -5.18 -10.29 -10.52
N ALA A 84 -6.43 -9.83 -10.42
CA ALA A 84 -6.87 -9.00 -9.30
C ALA A 84 -6.68 -9.71 -7.95
N TRP A 85 -6.96 -11.02 -7.88
CA TRP A 85 -6.69 -11.85 -6.71
C TRP A 85 -5.20 -11.93 -6.36
N ALA A 86 -4.32 -12.07 -7.35
CA ALA A 86 -2.88 -12.10 -7.09
C ALA A 86 -2.40 -10.81 -6.42
N PHE A 87 -2.86 -9.65 -6.89
CA PHE A 87 -2.50 -8.36 -6.29
C PHE A 87 -3.06 -8.19 -4.88
N GLY A 88 -4.36 -8.38 -4.69
CA GLY A 88 -4.98 -8.23 -3.37
C GLY A 88 -4.55 -9.28 -2.34
N GLY A 89 -4.45 -10.54 -2.77
CA GLY A 89 -4.02 -11.66 -1.95
C GLY A 89 -2.57 -11.54 -1.50
N MET A 90 -1.66 -11.11 -2.38
CA MET A 90 -0.26 -10.88 -1.99
C MET A 90 -0.12 -9.73 -1.01
N ILE A 91 -0.90 -8.65 -1.15
CA ILE A 91 -0.91 -7.58 -0.14
C ILE A 91 -1.42 -8.10 1.20
N PHE A 92 -2.51 -8.87 1.22
CA PHE A 92 -3.00 -9.50 2.45
C PHE A 92 -1.90 -10.34 3.14
N VAL A 93 -1.26 -11.25 2.40
CA VAL A 93 -0.24 -12.15 2.96
C VAL A 93 0.99 -11.36 3.44
N LEU A 94 1.50 -10.44 2.63
CA LEU A 94 2.73 -9.72 2.94
C LEU A 94 2.55 -8.71 4.07
N VAL A 95 1.40 -8.02 4.13
CA VAL A 95 1.06 -7.17 5.27
C VAL A 95 0.93 -8.03 6.53
N TYR A 96 0.29 -9.20 6.47
CA TYR A 96 0.23 -10.12 7.61
C TYR A 96 1.63 -10.51 8.11
N CYS A 97 2.55 -10.87 7.21
CA CYS A 97 3.91 -11.26 7.56
C CYS A 97 4.75 -10.11 8.13
N THR A 98 4.55 -8.87 7.64
CA THR A 98 5.46 -7.75 7.93
C THR A 98 4.89 -6.68 8.86
N ALA A 99 3.59 -6.69 9.17
CA ALA A 99 2.96 -5.68 10.02
C ALA A 99 3.62 -5.54 11.41
N GLY A 100 4.05 -6.66 12.02
CA GLY A 100 4.76 -6.63 13.30
C GLY A 100 6.24 -6.22 13.22
N ILE A 101 6.80 -6.14 12.01
CA ILE A 101 8.23 -5.88 11.77
C ILE A 101 8.43 -4.46 11.21
N SER A 102 7.83 -4.16 10.06
CA SER A 102 7.97 -2.86 9.38
C SER A 102 6.73 -1.97 9.49
N GLY A 103 5.58 -2.53 9.85
CA GLY A 103 4.27 -1.90 9.68
C GLY A 103 3.54 -2.35 8.41
N GLY A 104 4.22 -3.08 7.51
CA GLY A 104 3.61 -3.68 6.32
C GLY A 104 3.08 -2.65 5.32
N HIS A 105 3.96 -1.79 4.81
CA HIS A 105 3.55 -0.76 3.86
C HIS A 105 3.52 -1.29 2.41
N ILE A 106 4.61 -1.92 1.96
CA ILE A 106 4.83 -2.49 0.60
C ILE A 106 4.53 -1.47 -0.53
N ASN A 107 4.42 -0.18 -0.21
CA ASN A 107 3.87 0.86 -1.09
C ASN A 107 4.31 2.26 -0.66
N PRO A 108 4.98 3.04 -1.54
CA PRO A 108 5.34 4.42 -1.27
C PRO A 108 4.16 5.34 -0.93
N ALA A 109 2.99 5.15 -1.55
CA ALA A 109 1.80 5.96 -1.28
C ALA A 109 1.25 5.71 0.14
N VAL A 110 1.30 4.46 0.61
CA VAL A 110 0.94 4.10 1.99
C VAL A 110 1.93 4.70 2.98
N THR A 111 3.23 4.55 2.73
CA THR A 111 4.30 5.16 3.53
C THR A 111 4.13 6.68 3.60
N PHE A 112 3.85 7.33 2.47
CA PHE A 112 3.65 8.76 2.39
C PHE A 112 2.42 9.22 3.17
N GLY A 113 1.28 8.54 3.03
CA GLY A 113 0.08 8.84 3.80
C GLY A 113 0.33 8.77 5.30
N LEU A 114 0.96 7.69 5.78
CA LEU A 114 1.31 7.53 7.19
C LEU A 114 2.32 8.58 7.68
N PHE A 115 3.24 9.03 6.81
CA PHE A 115 4.14 10.14 7.12
C PHE A 115 3.38 11.46 7.29
N LEU A 116 2.48 11.81 6.37
CA LEU A 116 1.63 13.01 6.47
C LEU A 116 0.78 13.00 7.74
N ALA A 117 0.30 11.82 8.13
CA ALA A 117 -0.45 11.58 9.35
C ALA A 117 0.40 11.54 10.64
N ARG A 118 1.70 11.87 10.56
CA ARG A 118 2.65 11.83 11.69
C ARG A 118 2.68 10.47 12.41
N LYS A 119 2.55 9.37 11.66
CA LYS A 119 2.68 7.99 12.18
C LYS A 119 4.08 7.41 12.00
N ILE A 120 4.88 7.98 11.09
CA ILE A 120 6.29 7.62 10.85
C ILE A 120 7.15 8.89 10.70
N SER A 121 8.44 8.78 10.97
CA SER A 121 9.45 9.82 10.75
C SER A 121 9.79 9.98 9.26
N LEU A 122 10.44 11.11 8.91
CA LEU A 122 10.90 11.37 7.55
C LEU A 122 11.97 10.36 7.10
N ALA A 123 12.96 10.07 7.96
CA ALA A 123 14.05 9.15 7.62
C ALA A 123 13.52 7.74 7.30
N ARG A 124 12.59 7.23 8.12
CA ARG A 124 11.91 5.98 7.84
C ARG A 124 11.10 6.01 6.56
N ALA A 125 10.34 7.07 6.33
CA ALA A 125 9.54 7.21 5.11
C ALA A 125 10.40 7.11 3.85
N VAL A 126 11.51 7.86 3.80
CA VAL A 126 12.44 7.85 2.66
C VAL A 126 13.09 6.48 2.48
N MET A 127 13.60 5.87 3.56
CA MET A 127 14.27 4.57 3.48
C MET A 127 13.33 3.45 3.05
N TYR A 128 12.07 3.47 3.50
CA TYR A 128 11.05 2.52 3.05
C TYR A 128 10.73 2.71 1.57
N MET A 129 10.53 3.93 1.09
CA MET A 129 10.23 4.18 -0.32
C MET A 129 11.36 3.71 -1.25
N ILE A 130 12.62 3.93 -0.85
CA ILE A 130 13.80 3.43 -1.58
C ILE A 130 13.80 1.89 -1.58
N ALA A 131 13.66 1.27 -0.41
CA ALA A 131 13.65 -0.19 -0.29
C ALA A 131 12.53 -0.84 -1.10
N GLN A 132 11.32 -0.26 -1.09
CA GLN A 132 10.18 -0.70 -1.88
C GLN A 132 10.49 -0.62 -3.37
N CYS A 133 11.03 0.50 -3.86
CA CYS A 133 11.39 0.67 -5.26
C CYS A 133 12.45 -0.35 -5.71
N LEU A 134 13.51 -0.55 -4.91
CA LEU A 134 14.55 -1.53 -5.21
C LEU A 134 14.00 -2.96 -5.20
N GLY A 135 13.15 -3.29 -4.23
CA GLY A 135 12.47 -4.58 -4.17
C GLY A 135 11.62 -4.83 -5.41
N ALA A 136 10.84 -3.84 -5.85
CA ALA A 136 10.02 -3.93 -7.05
C ALA A 136 10.85 -4.17 -8.32
N ILE A 137 11.98 -3.47 -8.48
CA ILE A 137 12.93 -3.69 -9.60
C ILE A 137 13.45 -5.13 -9.58
N CYS A 138 13.90 -5.62 -8.41
CA CYS A 138 14.39 -7.00 -8.27
C CYS A 138 13.31 -8.03 -8.60
N GLY A 139 12.08 -7.84 -8.11
CA GLY A 139 10.95 -8.74 -8.37
C GLY A 139 10.63 -8.82 -9.86
N CYS A 140 10.47 -7.68 -10.53
CA CYS A 140 10.25 -7.62 -11.98
C CYS A 140 11.43 -8.22 -12.77
N GLY A 141 12.66 -7.95 -12.34
CA GLY A 141 13.88 -8.48 -12.94
C GLY A 141 13.94 -10.00 -12.93
N LEU A 142 13.54 -10.62 -11.81
CA LEU A 142 13.44 -12.08 -11.69
C LEU A 142 12.42 -12.67 -12.68
N VAL A 143 11.24 -12.05 -12.81
CA VAL A 143 10.23 -12.51 -13.77
C VAL A 143 10.74 -12.43 -15.21
N LYS A 144 11.40 -11.31 -15.58
CA LYS A 144 12.02 -11.18 -16.91
C LYS A 144 13.14 -12.20 -17.12
N ALA A 145 13.91 -12.54 -16.09
CA ALA A 145 14.96 -13.56 -16.19
C ALA A 145 14.38 -14.96 -16.45
N PHE A 146 13.25 -15.31 -15.83
CA PHE A 146 12.62 -16.63 -16.00
C PHE A 146 11.97 -16.82 -17.38
N GLN A 147 11.41 -15.75 -17.95
CA GLN A 147 10.59 -15.86 -19.17
C GLN A 147 10.74 -14.64 -20.08
N LYS A 148 11.98 -14.28 -20.43
CA LYS A 148 12.32 -13.03 -21.14
C LYS A 148 11.49 -12.77 -22.40
N SER A 149 11.32 -13.78 -23.26
CA SER A 149 10.56 -13.65 -24.51
C SER A 149 9.09 -13.32 -24.24
N TYR A 150 8.45 -14.05 -23.33
CA TYR A 150 7.07 -13.85 -22.89
C TYR A 150 6.89 -12.50 -22.19
N TYR A 151 7.81 -12.16 -21.28
CA TYR A 151 7.79 -10.90 -20.54
C TYR A 151 7.79 -9.68 -21.47
N VAL A 152 8.71 -9.63 -22.43
CA VAL A 152 8.82 -8.51 -23.38
C VAL A 152 7.62 -8.45 -24.31
N ARG A 153 7.10 -9.59 -24.76
CA ARG A 153 5.95 -9.65 -25.67
C ARG A 153 4.66 -9.16 -25.01
N TYR A 154 4.45 -9.49 -23.74
CA TYR A 154 3.18 -9.27 -23.05
C TYR A 154 3.19 -8.08 -22.07
N GLY A 155 3.95 -7.03 -22.39
CA GLY A 155 3.85 -5.75 -21.69
C GLY A 155 4.63 -5.66 -20.38
N GLY A 156 5.37 -6.70 -19.97
CA GLY A 156 6.23 -6.68 -18.78
C GLY A 156 5.52 -6.41 -17.44
N GLY A 157 4.19 -6.44 -17.41
CA GLY A 157 3.40 -6.00 -16.25
C GLY A 157 3.48 -4.50 -15.96
N ALA A 158 3.93 -3.68 -16.92
CA ALA A 158 4.03 -2.23 -16.77
C ALA A 158 2.63 -1.58 -16.69
N ASN A 159 2.55 -0.48 -15.93
CA ASN A 159 1.38 0.37 -15.92
C ASN A 159 1.49 1.38 -17.05
N GLU A 160 0.40 1.53 -17.78
CA GLU A 160 0.31 2.34 -18.99
C GLU A 160 -1.15 2.75 -19.16
N LEU A 161 -1.40 3.93 -19.72
CA LEU A 161 -2.75 4.35 -20.05
C LEU A 161 -3.27 3.49 -21.22
N ALA A 162 -4.42 2.84 -21.02
CA ALA A 162 -5.06 2.04 -22.05
C ALA A 162 -5.62 2.94 -23.17
N THR A 163 -5.57 2.46 -24.41
CA THR A 163 -6.11 3.17 -25.57
C THR A 163 -7.59 3.49 -25.37
N GLY A 164 -7.99 4.74 -25.68
CA GLY A 164 -9.37 5.21 -25.54
C GLY A 164 -9.63 5.98 -24.24
N TYR A 165 -8.71 5.95 -23.28
CA TYR A 165 -8.79 6.77 -22.07
C TYR A 165 -7.93 8.03 -22.20
N SER A 166 -8.40 9.14 -21.63
CA SER A 166 -7.62 10.37 -21.52
C SER A 166 -6.65 10.29 -20.34
N THR A 167 -5.55 11.05 -20.39
CA THR A 167 -4.60 11.16 -19.28
C THR A 167 -5.27 11.63 -17.99
N GLY A 168 -6.25 12.55 -18.09
CA GLY A 168 -7.04 12.99 -16.95
C GLY A 168 -7.87 11.86 -16.33
N THR A 169 -8.42 10.96 -17.16
CA THR A 169 -9.15 9.77 -16.68
C THR A 169 -8.22 8.79 -15.97
N GLY A 170 -7.06 8.50 -16.55
CA GLY A 170 -6.06 7.65 -15.91
C GLY A 170 -5.60 8.19 -14.55
N LEU A 171 -5.28 9.50 -14.50
CA LEU A 171 -4.88 10.16 -13.27
C LEU A 171 -6.00 10.12 -12.20
N ALA A 172 -7.25 10.41 -12.58
CA ALA A 172 -8.38 10.36 -11.66
C ALA A 172 -8.63 8.94 -11.11
N ALA A 173 -8.51 7.91 -11.94
CA ALA A 173 -8.66 6.51 -11.53
C ALA A 173 -7.58 6.13 -10.49
N GLU A 174 -6.33 6.54 -10.71
CA GLU A 174 -5.23 6.29 -9.77
C GLU A 174 -5.38 7.06 -8.45
N ILE A 175 -5.87 8.31 -8.49
CA ILE A 175 -6.16 9.10 -7.28
C ILE A 175 -7.24 8.40 -6.44
N ILE A 176 -8.39 8.07 -7.05
CA ILE A 176 -9.53 7.48 -6.33
C ILE A 176 -9.18 6.08 -5.84
N GLY A 177 -8.54 5.25 -6.66
CA GLY A 177 -8.09 3.91 -6.28
C GLY A 177 -7.12 3.95 -5.10
N THR A 178 -6.16 4.89 -5.11
CA THR A 178 -5.22 5.04 -4.00
C THR A 178 -5.88 5.62 -2.76
N PHE A 179 -6.85 6.54 -2.91
CA PHE A 179 -7.65 7.01 -1.79
C PHE A 179 -8.35 5.85 -1.08
N VAL A 180 -9.02 4.95 -1.82
CA VAL A 180 -9.70 3.76 -1.25
C VAL A 180 -8.71 2.89 -0.47
N LEU A 181 -7.54 2.61 -1.05
CA LEU A 181 -6.48 1.85 -0.38
C LEU A 181 -6.01 2.53 0.90
N VAL A 182 -5.55 3.78 0.82
CA VAL A 182 -4.89 4.47 1.94
C VAL A 182 -5.91 4.81 3.03
N TYR A 183 -7.15 5.12 2.68
CA TYR A 183 -8.23 5.26 3.65
C TYR A 183 -8.47 3.96 4.42
N THR A 184 -8.51 2.82 3.70
CA THR A 184 -8.63 1.50 4.33
C THR A 184 -7.45 1.19 5.23
N VAL A 185 -6.21 1.55 4.83
CA VAL A 185 -5.03 1.43 5.68
C VAL A 185 -5.20 2.20 6.98
N PHE A 186 -5.64 3.46 6.93
CA PHE A 186 -5.87 4.24 8.14
C PHE A 186 -6.92 3.61 9.06
N SER A 187 -8.05 3.18 8.51
CA SER A 187 -9.09 2.50 9.29
C SER A 187 -8.64 1.14 9.84
N ALA A 188 -7.68 0.49 9.19
CA ALA A 188 -7.11 -0.78 9.61
C ALA A 188 -5.93 -0.65 10.60
N THR A 189 -5.55 0.57 11.01
CA THR A 189 -4.52 0.77 12.03
C THR A 189 -5.01 0.32 13.41
N ASP A 190 -4.19 -0.44 14.14
CA ASP A 190 -4.45 -0.71 15.56
C ASP A 190 -3.92 0.46 16.41
N PRO A 191 -4.77 1.24 17.09
CA PRO A 191 -4.33 2.40 17.85
C PRO A 191 -3.49 2.03 19.08
N LYS A 192 -3.43 0.74 19.46
CA LYS A 192 -2.75 0.26 20.67
C LYS A 192 -1.50 -0.58 20.41
N ARG A 193 -1.22 -0.94 19.15
CA ARG A 193 -0.13 -1.87 18.81
C ARG A 193 0.80 -1.25 17.78
N ASN A 194 2.09 -1.26 18.11
CA ASN A 194 3.14 -0.78 17.21
C ASN A 194 4.01 -1.95 16.72
N ALA A 195 4.60 -1.77 15.54
CA ALA A 195 5.66 -2.62 15.02
C ALA A 195 6.91 -2.50 15.90
N ARG A 196 7.70 -3.58 15.91
CA ARG A 196 8.83 -3.77 16.83
C ARG A 196 9.73 -2.55 16.97
N ASP A 197 9.92 -2.11 18.21
CA ASP A 197 10.83 -1.02 18.62
C ASP A 197 10.59 0.30 17.86
N SER A 198 9.33 0.61 17.52
CA SER A 198 8.95 1.77 16.71
C SER A 198 7.57 2.36 17.10
N HIS A 199 7.22 3.49 16.49
CA HIS A 199 5.90 4.13 16.58
C HIS A 199 4.95 3.75 15.42
N VAL A 200 5.38 2.83 14.55
CA VAL A 200 4.59 2.46 13.36
C VAL A 200 3.42 1.57 13.79
N PRO A 201 2.16 1.90 13.45
CA PRO A 201 1.02 1.08 13.86
C PRO A 201 1.01 -0.28 13.15
N VAL A 202 0.54 -1.32 13.85
CA VAL A 202 0.25 -2.63 13.24
C VAL A 202 -1.05 -2.54 12.46
N LEU A 203 -1.06 -3.06 11.24
CA LEU A 203 -2.21 -3.02 10.34
C LEU A 203 -3.01 -4.33 10.35
N ALA A 204 -4.34 -4.24 10.24
CA ALA A 204 -5.19 -5.39 9.94
C ALA A 204 -5.12 -5.72 8.44
N PRO A 205 -4.53 -6.87 8.04
CA PRO A 205 -4.14 -7.10 6.65
C PRO A 205 -5.29 -7.44 5.70
N LEU A 206 -6.35 -8.09 6.20
CA LEU A 206 -7.44 -8.60 5.35
C LEU A 206 -8.22 -7.48 4.63
N PRO A 207 -8.69 -6.42 5.32
CA PRO A 207 -9.35 -5.30 4.64
C PRO A 207 -8.45 -4.60 3.62
N ILE A 208 -7.15 -4.48 3.93
CA ILE A 208 -6.18 -3.82 3.04
C ILE A 208 -6.00 -4.63 1.75
N GLY A 209 -5.81 -5.95 1.85
CA GLY A 209 -5.74 -6.83 0.68
C GLY A 209 -7.02 -6.80 -0.16
N PHE A 210 -8.18 -6.75 0.49
CA PHE A 210 -9.47 -6.61 -0.20
C PHE A 210 -9.64 -5.25 -0.87
N ALA A 211 -9.20 -4.15 -0.28
CA ALA A 211 -9.22 -2.84 -0.93
C ALA A 211 -8.38 -2.84 -2.22
N VAL A 212 -7.18 -3.43 -2.17
CA VAL A 212 -6.35 -3.61 -3.38
C VAL A 212 -7.07 -4.47 -4.40
N PHE A 213 -7.65 -5.61 -4.00
CA PHE A 213 -8.42 -6.48 -4.88
C PHE A 213 -9.57 -5.74 -5.58
N MET A 214 -10.41 -5.02 -4.82
CA MET A 214 -11.56 -4.28 -5.34
C MET A 214 -11.13 -3.18 -6.32
N VAL A 215 -10.08 -2.43 -6.00
CA VAL A 215 -9.57 -1.39 -6.90
C VAL A 215 -9.05 -2.01 -8.19
N HIS A 216 -8.40 -3.18 -8.14
CA HIS A 216 -7.96 -3.87 -9.35
C HIS A 216 -9.13 -4.30 -10.26
N LEU A 217 -10.22 -4.80 -9.68
CA LEU A 217 -11.41 -5.15 -10.46
C LEU A 217 -11.94 -3.96 -11.26
N ALA A 218 -11.87 -2.74 -10.71
CA ALA A 218 -12.37 -1.53 -11.35
C ALA A 218 -11.36 -0.85 -12.28
N THR A 219 -10.06 -0.91 -11.99
CA THR A 219 -9.05 -0.04 -12.62
C THR A 219 -8.06 -0.76 -13.54
N ILE A 220 -8.04 -2.10 -13.57
CA ILE A 220 -7.25 -2.86 -14.56
C ILE A 220 -7.52 -2.40 -16.00
N PRO A 221 -8.78 -2.19 -16.44
CA PRO A 221 -9.04 -1.79 -17.83
C PRO A 221 -8.50 -0.41 -18.23
N ILE A 222 -8.25 0.48 -17.26
CA ILE A 222 -7.85 1.87 -17.51
C ILE A 222 -6.32 1.99 -17.53
N THR A 223 -5.64 1.44 -16.53
CA THR A 223 -4.19 1.64 -16.31
C THR A 223 -3.41 0.37 -15.98
N GLY A 224 -4.09 -0.78 -15.94
CA GLY A 224 -3.55 -2.00 -15.33
C GLY A 224 -3.47 -1.94 -13.80
N THR A 225 -4.03 -0.90 -13.18
CA THR A 225 -3.97 -0.56 -11.74
C THR A 225 -2.55 -0.31 -11.22
N GLY A 226 -2.23 0.96 -10.98
CA GLY A 226 -1.00 1.38 -10.34
C GLY A 226 -1.12 1.30 -8.82
N ILE A 227 -1.79 2.30 -8.22
CA ILE A 227 -2.02 2.62 -6.79
C ILE A 227 -0.81 2.44 -5.86
N ASN A 228 0.35 2.20 -6.42
CA ASN A 228 1.61 1.87 -5.78
C ASN A 228 2.76 2.34 -6.69
N PRO A 229 3.44 3.44 -6.31
CA PRO A 229 4.53 3.99 -7.10
C PRO A 229 5.71 3.04 -7.28
N ALA A 230 6.09 2.25 -6.27
CA ALA A 230 7.19 1.30 -6.37
C ALA A 230 6.86 0.17 -7.37
N ARG A 231 5.65 -0.36 -7.34
CA ARG A 231 5.15 -1.36 -8.30
C ARG A 231 5.21 -0.85 -9.74
N SER A 232 4.77 0.39 -9.94
CA SER A 232 4.74 1.00 -11.26
C SER A 232 6.16 1.27 -11.77
N PHE A 233 6.99 1.86 -10.91
CA PHE A 233 8.39 2.17 -11.20
C PHE A 233 9.24 0.92 -11.49
N GLY A 234 9.14 -0.12 -10.66
CA GLY A 234 9.89 -1.36 -10.85
C GLY A 234 9.57 -2.05 -12.18
N ALA A 235 8.31 -2.05 -12.59
CA ALA A 235 7.90 -2.57 -13.88
C ALA A 235 8.40 -1.69 -15.05
N ALA A 236 8.28 -0.36 -14.96
CA ALA A 236 8.78 0.56 -16.00
C ALA A 236 10.30 0.44 -16.21
N VAL A 237 11.08 0.34 -15.13
CA VAL A 237 12.54 0.15 -15.17
C VAL A 237 12.92 -1.13 -15.90
N ILE A 238 12.28 -2.26 -15.58
CA ILE A 238 12.65 -3.56 -16.16
C ILE A 238 12.07 -3.75 -17.57
N TYR A 239 10.90 -3.17 -17.85
CA TYR A 239 10.26 -3.24 -19.16
C TYR A 239 10.97 -2.34 -20.19
N GLY A 240 11.34 -1.12 -19.80
CA GLY A 240 12.21 -0.23 -20.57
C GLY A 240 11.61 0.20 -21.92
N LYS A 241 10.31 0.51 -21.96
CA LYS A 241 9.61 1.02 -23.15
C LYS A 241 9.19 2.47 -22.97
N ASP A 242 9.27 3.24 -24.05
CA ASP A 242 9.03 4.69 -24.03
C ASP A 242 7.65 5.04 -23.50
N LYS A 243 6.60 4.40 -24.02
CA LYS A 243 5.22 4.64 -23.55
C LYS A 243 5.04 4.41 -22.04
N ALA A 244 5.63 3.35 -21.48
CA ALA A 244 5.57 3.09 -20.05
C ALA A 244 6.25 4.20 -19.23
N TRP A 245 7.33 4.79 -19.76
CA TRP A 245 8.02 5.92 -19.14
C TRP A 245 7.27 7.25 -19.31
N ASP A 246 6.67 7.48 -20.48
CA ASP A 246 5.86 8.67 -20.76
C ASP A 246 4.64 8.76 -19.83
N ASP A 247 3.99 7.62 -19.55
CA ASP A 247 2.85 7.53 -18.64
C ASP A 247 3.27 7.46 -17.14
N GLN A 248 4.56 7.21 -16.84
CA GLN A 248 5.03 6.84 -15.49
C GLN A 248 4.70 7.89 -14.41
N TRP A 249 4.67 9.17 -14.77
CA TRP A 249 4.41 10.25 -13.81
C TRP A 249 3.00 10.15 -13.20
N ILE A 250 2.03 9.61 -13.95
CA ILE A 250 0.64 9.40 -13.49
C ILE A 250 0.65 8.50 -12.24
N PHE A 251 1.48 7.47 -12.26
CA PHE A 251 1.58 6.46 -11.20
C PHE A 251 2.42 6.88 -9.99
N TRP A 252 2.98 8.09 -10.02
CA TRP A 252 3.54 8.75 -8.84
C TRP A 252 2.60 9.84 -8.33
N VAL A 253 2.19 10.75 -9.21
CA VAL A 253 1.36 11.92 -8.85
C VAL A 253 -0.01 11.48 -8.37
N GLY A 254 -0.68 10.58 -9.10
CA GLY A 254 -2.02 10.09 -8.74
C GLY A 254 -2.05 9.44 -7.36
N PRO A 255 -1.21 8.42 -7.10
CA PRO A 255 -1.17 7.76 -5.81
C PRO A 255 -0.78 8.66 -4.64
N LEU A 256 0.18 9.58 -4.81
CA LEU A 256 0.57 10.50 -3.74
C LEU A 256 -0.56 11.49 -3.40
N ILE A 257 -1.29 12.00 -4.40
CA ILE A 257 -2.47 12.85 -4.18
C ILE A 257 -3.57 12.06 -3.47
N GLY A 258 -3.90 10.86 -3.94
CA GLY A 258 -4.90 9.99 -3.32
C GLY A 258 -4.59 9.67 -1.85
N ALA A 259 -3.32 9.39 -1.56
CA ALA A 259 -2.83 9.15 -0.20
C ALA A 259 -2.94 10.40 0.69
N ALA A 260 -2.59 11.59 0.17
CA ALA A 260 -2.70 12.84 0.90
C ALA A 260 -4.16 13.16 1.24
N ILE A 261 -5.09 13.01 0.28
CA ILE A 261 -6.52 13.24 0.50
C ILE A 261 -7.05 12.24 1.55
N ALA A 262 -6.67 10.97 1.48
CA ALA A 262 -7.07 9.97 2.47
C ALA A 262 -6.56 10.30 3.88
N ALA A 263 -5.30 10.73 4.00
CA ALA A 263 -4.73 11.16 5.28
C ALA A 263 -5.49 12.37 5.85
N LEU A 264 -5.76 13.39 5.03
CA LEU A 264 -6.51 14.58 5.43
C LEU A 264 -7.94 14.23 5.87
N TYR A 265 -8.64 13.39 5.09
CA TYR A 265 -10.00 12.96 5.37
C TYR A 265 -10.08 12.20 6.70
N HIS A 266 -9.21 11.22 6.91
CA HIS A 266 -9.22 10.41 8.13
C HIS A 266 -8.83 11.21 9.38
N GLN A 267 -7.80 12.06 9.29
CA GLN A 267 -7.25 12.82 10.42
C GLN A 267 -8.14 14.01 10.82
N TYR A 268 -8.60 14.80 9.85
CA TYR A 268 -9.22 16.09 10.14
C TYR A 268 -10.74 16.09 10.00
N ILE A 269 -11.28 15.37 9.01
CA ILE A 269 -12.72 15.32 8.76
C ILE A 269 -13.37 14.31 9.71
N LEU A 270 -12.90 13.06 9.71
CA LEU A 270 -13.46 12.02 10.59
C LEU A 270 -12.92 12.11 12.02
N ARG A 271 -11.72 12.66 12.22
CA ARG A 271 -11.00 12.63 13.50
C ARG A 271 -10.93 11.22 14.09
N ALA A 272 -10.67 10.23 13.23
CA ALA A 272 -10.71 8.82 13.59
C ALA A 272 -9.35 8.26 14.07
N GLY A 273 -8.41 9.13 14.48
CA GLY A 273 -7.03 8.75 14.81
C GLY A 273 -6.89 7.72 15.94
N ALA A 274 -7.91 7.60 16.79
CA ALA A 274 -7.97 6.68 17.91
C ALA A 274 -9.10 5.64 17.78
N VAL A 275 -9.85 5.64 16.68
CA VAL A 275 -10.89 4.63 16.42
C VAL A 275 -10.24 3.29 16.08
N LYS A 276 -10.58 2.24 16.82
CA LYS A 276 -10.21 0.86 16.46
C LYS A 276 -11.32 0.24 15.60
N ALA A 277 -11.04 -0.05 14.34
CA ALA A 277 -11.95 -0.86 13.54
C ALA A 277 -12.08 -2.26 14.17
N LEU A 278 -13.32 -2.66 14.48
CA LEU A 278 -13.60 -4.01 14.97
C LEU A 278 -13.38 -4.99 13.81
N GLY A 279 -12.21 -5.64 13.79
CA GLY A 279 -11.95 -6.73 12.86
C GLY A 279 -12.99 -7.85 13.03
N SER A 280 -13.47 -8.42 11.92
CA SER A 280 -14.56 -9.42 11.85
C SER A 280 -14.32 -10.72 12.64
N PHE A 281 -13.14 -10.91 13.25
CA PHE A 281 -12.81 -12.10 14.04
C PHE A 281 -12.72 -11.75 15.52
N ARG A 282 -13.89 -11.54 16.15
CA ARG A 282 -14.03 -11.85 17.57
C ARG A 282 -14.09 -13.37 17.69
N SER A 283 -12.96 -14.01 18.00
CA SER A 283 -13.01 -15.30 18.69
C SER A 283 -13.60 -15.04 20.06
N ASN A 284 -14.91 -15.25 20.20
CA ASN A 284 -15.48 -15.58 21.49
C ASN A 284 -15.26 -17.09 21.68
N ALA A 285 -14.07 -17.45 22.13
CA ALA A 285 -13.71 -18.67 22.83
C ALA A 285 -12.22 -18.58 23.20
#